data_AF-A0A3D2S712-F1
#
_entry.id   AF-A0A3D2S712-F1
#
_cell.length_a   1.000
_cell.length_b   1.000
_cell.length_c   1.000
_cell.angle_alpha   90.00
_cell.angle_beta   90.00
_cell.angle_gamma   90.00
#
_symmetry.space_group_name_H-M   'P 1'
#
loop_
_entity.id
_entity.type
_entity.pdbx_description
1 polymer ?
#
loop_
_entity_poly.entity_id
_entity_poly.type
_entity_poly.pdbx_seq_one_letter_code
_entity_poly.pdbx_strand_id
1 'polypeptide(L)'
;GQPMNYGLGWGVYATDSLTFIRHGGAINGFLSDGIRVPEAHFYMVILSNSFATTSPGDVTNKVLNRLFQLGIEDVTVLEDSIDLVPYTGVYRVERSGGRSASNYGEDGMFRYITLEDGALYSQVSGGGKSQLERIGIDTFYLGNDYSRYVFLRDATGAITGIKHLTLPTPTGPIDINTKTDLPFPAEKKAIDLPKGTCDKYIGVYDMGNGMQFTISVVEERVFLQPTGQGKVALYPLTETHFFIQEVDASVDFVLNDSGEVKELIFNQNGSYPARKIK
;
A
#
# COMPACT_ATOMS: atom_id res chain seq x y z
N GLY A 1 28.19 -2.17 -2.15
CA GLY A 1 26.93 -2.38 -1.40
C GLY A 1 26.10 -1.11 -1.47
N GLN A 2 24.78 -1.20 -1.33
CA GLN A 2 23.93 0.00 -1.23
C GLN A 2 23.85 0.50 0.23
N PRO A 3 23.78 1.82 0.46
CA PRO A 3 23.59 2.36 1.80
C PRO A 3 22.20 1.98 2.32
N MET A 4 22.13 1.56 3.58
CA MET A 4 20.87 1.16 4.23
C MET A 4 20.07 2.35 4.75
N ASN A 5 20.67 3.54 4.87
CA ASN A 5 20.05 4.77 5.39
C ASN A 5 19.20 4.56 6.67
N TYR A 6 19.62 3.62 7.52
CA TYR A 6 18.92 3.25 8.75
C TYR A 6 19.89 2.60 9.73
N GLY A 7 19.77 2.92 11.02
CA GLY A 7 20.58 2.35 12.09
C GLY A 7 20.06 2.71 13.47
N LEU A 8 20.16 1.77 14.41
CA LEU A 8 19.78 1.98 15.82
C LEU A 8 18.36 2.55 16.03
N GLY A 9 17.42 2.19 15.14
CA GLY A 9 16.04 2.68 15.21
C GLY A 9 15.84 4.08 14.61
N TRP A 10 16.78 4.58 13.82
CA TRP A 10 16.67 5.88 13.13
C TRP A 10 16.92 5.74 11.64
N GLY A 11 16.12 6.41 10.82
CA GLY A 11 16.49 6.72 9.46
C GLY A 11 17.63 7.74 9.46
N VAL A 12 18.68 7.47 8.69
CA VAL A 12 19.86 8.34 8.60
C VAL A 12 20.16 8.58 7.13
N TYR A 13 20.04 9.83 6.69
CA TYR A 13 20.35 10.22 5.32
C TYR A 13 21.32 11.40 5.33
N ALA A 14 22.43 11.29 4.61
CA ALA A 14 23.42 12.34 4.50
C ALA A 14 23.51 12.86 3.06
N THR A 15 23.59 14.18 2.95
CA THR A 15 24.01 14.90 1.74
C THR A 15 25.47 15.35 1.93
N ASP A 16 26.02 16.07 0.96
CA ASP A 16 27.38 16.62 1.08
C ASP A 16 27.54 17.62 2.24
N SER A 17 26.44 18.20 2.75
CA SER A 17 26.49 19.28 3.76
C SER A 17 25.61 19.07 4.99
N LEU A 18 24.59 18.21 4.92
CA LEU A 18 23.61 18.01 5.99
C LEU A 18 23.35 16.53 6.22
N THR A 19 23.23 16.17 7.50
CA THR A 19 22.77 14.85 7.93
C THR A 19 21.36 14.95 8.52
N PHE A 20 20.45 14.12 8.04
CA PHE A 20 19.07 14.01 8.52
C PHE A 20 18.91 12.73 9.32
N ILE A 21 18.57 12.86 10.61
CA ILE A 21 18.31 11.74 11.51
C ILE A 21 16.83 11.80 11.89
N ARG A 22 16.03 10.84 11.43
CA ARG A 22 14.57 10.93 11.45
C ARG A 22 13.93 9.62 11.89
N HIS A 23 12.80 9.71 12.58
CA HIS A 23 11.89 8.58 12.73
C HIS A 23 10.44 9.07 12.86
N GLY A 24 9.52 8.34 12.24
CA GLY A 24 8.07 8.59 12.33
C GLY A 24 7.35 7.49 13.10
N GLY A 25 6.06 7.69 13.36
CA GLY A 25 5.23 6.70 14.05
C GLY A 25 3.76 6.86 13.70
N ALA A 26 3.04 5.74 13.71
CA ALA A 26 1.60 5.71 13.52
C ALA A 26 0.99 4.61 14.41
N ILE A 27 0.04 4.98 15.27
CA ILE A 27 -0.72 4.02 16.09
C ILE A 27 -2.10 4.58 16.44
N ASN A 28 -3.18 3.84 16.16
CA ASN A 28 -4.54 4.10 16.66
C ASN A 28 -5.04 5.56 16.55
N GLY A 29 -4.87 6.20 15.39
CA GLY A 29 -5.31 7.59 15.20
C GLY A 29 -4.22 8.63 15.48
N PHE A 30 -3.10 8.23 16.06
CA PHE A 30 -1.97 9.08 16.36
C PHE A 30 -0.85 8.92 15.35
N LEU A 31 -0.27 10.05 14.96
CA LEU A 31 0.84 10.18 14.04
C LEU A 31 1.96 11.00 14.69
N SER A 32 3.21 10.65 14.41
CA SER A 32 4.37 11.41 14.84
C SER A 32 5.45 11.44 13.77
N ASP A 33 6.23 12.51 13.79
CA ASP A 33 7.49 12.61 13.04
C ASP A 33 8.48 13.45 13.83
N GLY A 34 9.69 12.94 14.02
CA GLY A 34 10.78 13.63 14.70
C GLY A 34 12.04 13.61 13.86
N ILE A 35 12.71 14.75 13.76
CA ILE A 35 13.94 14.89 12.96
C ILE A 35 14.98 15.80 13.62
N ARG A 36 16.24 15.39 13.53
CA ARG A 36 17.44 16.15 13.91
C ARG A 36 18.32 16.39 12.67
N VAL A 37 18.82 17.62 12.54
CA VAL A 37 19.87 17.99 11.56
C VAL A 37 21.09 18.52 12.31
N PRO A 38 22.06 17.65 12.70
CA PRO A 38 23.16 17.96 13.61
C PRO A 38 23.88 19.26 13.30
N GLU A 39 24.32 19.41 12.04
CA GLU A 39 25.14 20.50 11.50
C GLU A 39 24.44 21.86 11.64
N ALA A 40 23.11 21.88 11.60
CA ALA A 40 22.31 23.09 11.73
C ALA A 40 21.83 23.36 13.17
N HIS A 41 22.20 22.54 14.15
CA HIS A 41 21.66 22.59 15.51
C HIS A 41 20.12 22.59 15.57
N PHE A 42 19.49 21.98 14.56
CA PHE A 42 18.05 21.94 14.39
C PHE A 42 17.44 20.62 14.87
N TYR A 43 16.34 20.69 15.61
CA TYR A 43 15.47 19.57 15.93
C TYR A 43 14.00 20.00 15.81
N MET A 44 13.17 19.13 15.26
CA MET A 44 11.74 19.35 15.14
C MET A 44 10.99 18.06 15.42
N VAL A 45 9.84 18.20 16.09
CA VAL A 45 8.89 17.13 16.32
C VAL A 45 7.48 17.64 16.01
N ILE A 46 6.72 16.83 15.29
CA ILE A 46 5.32 17.08 14.97
C ILE A 46 4.52 15.87 15.43
N LEU A 47 3.44 16.12 16.17
CA LEU A 47 2.53 15.11 16.69
C LEU A 47 1.12 15.45 16.22
N SER A 48 0.37 14.45 15.79
CA SER A 48 -1.04 14.58 15.42
C SER A 48 -1.85 13.42 16.05
N ASN A 49 -3.10 13.71 16.40
CA ASN A 49 -4.08 12.74 16.88
C ASN A 49 -5.22 12.52 15.87
N SER A 50 -4.96 12.79 14.58
CA SER A 50 -5.93 12.59 13.51
C SER A 50 -5.27 12.13 12.21
N PHE A 51 -5.78 11.03 11.65
CA PHE A 51 -5.47 10.59 10.28
C PHE A 51 -6.20 11.42 9.20
N ALA A 52 -7.16 12.26 9.58
CA ALA A 52 -7.90 13.12 8.64
C ALA A 52 -7.16 14.43 8.31
N THR A 53 -5.93 14.59 8.80
CA THR A 53 -5.11 15.79 8.61
C THR A 53 -3.84 15.45 7.82
N THR A 54 -3.19 16.46 7.26
CA THR A 54 -1.88 16.29 6.60
C THR A 54 -0.92 15.54 7.52
N SER A 55 -0.24 14.52 6.99
CA SER A 55 0.71 13.71 7.75
C SER A 55 1.81 14.59 8.36
N PRO A 56 2.19 14.39 9.64
CA PRO A 56 3.35 15.05 10.24
C PRO A 56 4.61 14.96 9.37
N GLY A 57 4.82 13.81 8.73
CA GLY A 57 5.97 13.60 7.87
C GLY A 57 5.99 14.47 6.61
N ASP A 58 4.83 14.77 6.04
CA ASP A 58 4.71 15.66 4.86
C ASP A 58 4.99 17.10 5.26
N VAL A 59 4.47 17.53 6.42
CA VAL A 59 4.77 18.85 6.99
C VAL A 59 6.26 18.99 7.25
N THR A 60 6.89 17.97 7.85
CA THR A 60 8.33 17.95 8.05
C THR A 60 9.08 18.13 6.73
N ASN A 61 8.73 17.38 5.68
CA ASN A 61 9.38 17.49 4.39
C ASN A 61 9.28 18.90 3.79
N LYS A 62 8.11 19.55 3.90
CA LYS A 62 7.90 20.95 3.46
C LYS A 62 8.79 21.92 4.21
N VAL A 63 8.87 21.77 5.54
CA VAL A 63 9.73 22.62 6.38
C VAL A 63 11.20 22.43 6.01
N LEU A 64 11.67 21.18 5.89
CA LEU A 64 13.07 20.89 5.54
C LEU A 64 13.44 21.46 4.17
N ASN A 65 12.59 21.24 3.16
CA ASN A 65 12.84 21.73 1.81
C ASN A 65 13.00 23.25 1.78
N ARG A 66 12.12 23.98 2.49
CA ARG A 66 12.17 25.45 2.55
C ARG A 66 13.31 25.97 3.42
N LEU A 67 13.49 25.41 4.61
CA LEU A 67 14.46 25.88 5.59
C LEU A 67 15.90 25.65 5.12
N PHE A 68 16.17 24.49 4.54
CA PHE A 68 17.50 24.11 4.04
C PHE A 68 17.66 24.34 2.54
N GLN A 69 16.66 24.93 1.88
CA GLN A 69 16.68 25.26 0.45
C GLN A 69 17.12 24.08 -0.43
N LEU A 70 16.50 22.91 -0.19
CA LEU A 70 16.92 21.63 -0.80
C LEU A 70 16.63 21.55 -2.30
N GLY A 71 15.99 22.58 -2.88
CA GLY A 71 15.72 22.66 -4.32
C GLY A 71 14.72 21.62 -4.82
N ILE A 72 13.92 21.02 -3.92
CA ILE A 72 12.85 20.11 -4.35
C ILE A 72 11.70 20.97 -4.83
N GLU A 73 11.45 20.94 -6.13
CA GLU A 73 10.34 21.67 -6.74
C GLU A 73 9.00 21.09 -6.32
N ASP A 74 8.01 21.99 -6.22
CA ASP A 74 6.62 21.62 -6.02
C ASP A 74 6.12 20.81 -7.22
N VAL A 75 5.19 19.89 -6.95
CA VAL A 75 4.65 18.96 -7.92
C VAL A 75 3.79 19.71 -8.93
N THR A 76 4.17 19.67 -10.21
CA THR A 76 3.38 20.17 -11.32
C THR A 76 2.97 19.00 -12.21
N VAL A 77 1.67 18.71 -12.25
CA VAL A 77 1.12 17.65 -13.09
C VAL A 77 1.19 18.09 -14.55
N LEU A 78 1.70 17.19 -15.39
CA LEU A 78 1.80 17.39 -16.82
C LEU A 78 0.49 17.01 -17.51
N GLU A 79 -0.09 17.94 -18.26
CA GLU A 79 -1.36 17.76 -18.96
C GLU A 79 -1.20 17.18 -20.38
N ASP A 80 0.01 17.14 -20.93
CA ASP A 80 0.26 16.58 -22.26
C ASP A 80 0.10 15.06 -22.27
N SER A 81 -0.46 14.55 -23.37
CA SER A 81 -0.67 13.12 -23.58
C SER A 81 0.58 12.46 -24.15
N ILE A 82 1.08 11.43 -23.47
CA ILE A 82 2.09 10.51 -24.00
C ILE A 82 1.50 9.10 -24.14
N ASP A 83 2.16 8.24 -24.89
CA ASP A 83 1.81 6.82 -24.86
C ASP A 83 2.18 6.21 -23.49
N LEU A 84 1.16 5.87 -22.71
CA LEU A 84 1.30 5.30 -21.37
C LEU A 84 1.33 3.77 -21.37
N VAL A 85 1.06 3.12 -22.51
CA VAL A 85 1.06 1.65 -22.63
C VAL A 85 2.40 1.03 -22.19
N PRO A 86 3.57 1.58 -22.55
CA PRO A 86 4.86 0.98 -22.16
C PRO A 86 5.10 0.88 -20.65
N TYR A 87 4.43 1.71 -19.84
CA TYR A 87 4.55 1.73 -18.38
C TYR A 87 3.72 0.63 -17.72
N THR A 88 2.72 0.09 -18.41
CA THR A 88 1.87 -0.96 -17.87
C THR A 88 2.65 -2.27 -17.67
N GLY A 89 2.25 -3.05 -16.67
CA GLY A 89 2.77 -4.39 -16.46
C GLY A 89 2.80 -4.82 -15.00
N VAL A 90 3.38 -6.00 -14.79
CA VAL A 90 3.64 -6.59 -13.48
C VAL A 90 5.10 -6.31 -13.11
N TYR A 91 5.29 -5.76 -11.91
CA TYR A 91 6.60 -5.40 -11.39
C TYR A 91 6.84 -6.17 -10.09
N ARG A 92 7.91 -6.96 -10.02
CA ARG A 92 8.31 -7.65 -8.80
C ARG A 92 8.81 -6.64 -7.79
N VAL A 93 8.22 -6.63 -6.60
CA VAL A 93 8.61 -5.73 -5.50
C VAL A 93 9.71 -6.41 -4.69
N GLU A 94 10.93 -5.89 -4.76
CA GLU A 94 12.08 -6.41 -4.04
C GLU A 94 12.24 -5.69 -2.70
N ARG A 95 11.40 -6.01 -1.71
CA ARG A 95 11.60 -5.49 -0.34
C ARG A 95 12.78 -6.19 0.32
N SER A 96 13.97 -5.62 0.21
CA SER A 96 15.14 -6.09 0.95
C SER A 96 14.93 -5.94 2.47
N GLY A 97 14.91 -7.06 3.21
CA GLY A 97 15.16 -7.11 4.66
C GLY A 97 14.09 -6.54 5.62
N GLY A 98 12.91 -6.13 5.14
CA GLY A 98 11.83 -5.64 5.99
C GLY A 98 10.91 -6.75 6.53
N ARG A 99 10.19 -6.51 7.65
CA ARG A 99 9.17 -7.42 8.21
C ARG A 99 8.06 -7.78 7.21
N SER A 100 7.82 -6.93 6.21
CA SER A 100 6.91 -7.27 5.10
C SER A 100 7.47 -8.32 4.16
N ALA A 101 8.79 -8.39 3.93
CA ALA A 101 9.40 -9.37 3.03
C ALA A 101 9.31 -10.79 3.60
N SER A 102 9.36 -10.94 4.92
CA SER A 102 9.21 -12.24 5.59
C SER A 102 7.79 -12.80 5.57
N ASN A 103 6.76 -11.96 5.35
CA ASN A 103 5.36 -12.40 5.40
C ASN A 103 4.90 -13.13 4.13
N TYR A 104 5.59 -12.98 2.99
CA TYR A 104 5.16 -13.52 1.69
C TYR A 104 5.89 -14.80 1.27
N GLY A 105 6.84 -15.31 2.07
CA GLY A 105 7.58 -16.51 1.72
C GLY A 105 8.20 -16.45 0.31
N GLU A 106 8.08 -17.53 -0.45
CA GLU A 106 8.59 -17.64 -1.83
C GLU A 106 7.69 -16.97 -2.88
N ASP A 107 6.43 -16.67 -2.56
CA ASP A 107 5.41 -16.24 -3.53
C ASP A 107 5.65 -14.82 -4.08
N GLY A 108 6.50 -14.03 -3.40
CA GLY A 108 6.90 -12.70 -3.84
C GLY A 108 5.78 -11.66 -3.74
N MET A 109 6.16 -10.39 -3.74
CA MET A 109 5.23 -9.27 -3.83
C MET A 109 5.27 -8.68 -5.23
N PHE A 110 4.12 -8.26 -5.73
CA PHE A 110 4.03 -7.61 -7.04
C PHE A 110 3.34 -6.25 -6.95
N ARG A 111 3.71 -5.38 -7.88
CA ARG A 111 3.05 -4.12 -8.18
C ARG A 111 2.50 -4.21 -9.58
N TYR A 112 1.21 -3.96 -9.70
CA TYR A 112 0.48 -3.89 -10.95
C TYR A 112 0.37 -2.42 -11.35
N ILE A 113 0.84 -2.10 -12.55
CA ILE A 113 0.60 -0.80 -13.18
C ILE A 113 -0.43 -1.00 -14.30
N THR A 114 -1.66 -0.56 -14.08
CA THR A 114 -2.76 -0.66 -15.05
C THR A 114 -3.03 0.68 -15.72
N LEU A 115 -3.59 0.66 -16.93
CA LEU A 115 -4.05 1.85 -17.66
C LEU A 115 -5.57 1.79 -17.78
N GLU A 116 -6.25 2.75 -17.17
CA GLU A 116 -7.72 2.85 -17.13
C GLU A 116 -8.12 4.29 -17.41
N ASP A 117 -9.07 4.48 -18.33
CA ASP A 117 -9.59 5.81 -18.70
C ASP A 117 -8.49 6.85 -19.02
N GLY A 118 -7.37 6.39 -19.59
CA GLY A 118 -6.22 7.24 -19.95
C GLY A 118 -5.27 7.59 -18.80
N ALA A 119 -5.50 7.06 -17.59
CA ALA A 119 -4.65 7.26 -16.42
C ALA A 119 -3.97 5.96 -15.97
N LEU A 120 -2.73 6.09 -15.49
CA LEU A 120 -2.05 4.96 -14.86
C LEU A 120 -2.53 4.80 -13.41
N TYR A 121 -2.70 3.56 -12.98
CA TYR A 121 -2.98 3.19 -11.60
C TYR A 121 -1.92 2.24 -11.10
N SER A 122 -1.56 2.37 -9.83
CA SER A 122 -0.66 1.45 -9.13
C SER A 122 -1.42 0.69 -8.04
N GLN A 123 -1.20 -0.61 -8.00
CA GLN A 123 -1.68 -1.48 -6.92
C GLN A 123 -0.56 -2.44 -6.52
N VAL A 124 -0.23 -2.52 -5.23
CA VAL A 124 0.66 -3.58 -4.71
C VAL A 124 -0.22 -4.74 -4.23
N SER A 125 0.29 -5.98 -4.28
CA SER A 125 -0.35 -7.15 -3.69
C SER A 125 -0.92 -6.86 -2.29
N GLY A 126 -2.19 -7.20 -2.10
CA GLY A 126 -2.98 -6.91 -0.89
C GLY A 126 -3.28 -5.44 -0.59
N GLY A 127 -2.77 -4.51 -1.40
CA GLY A 127 -2.97 -3.08 -1.25
C GLY A 127 -4.18 -2.55 -2.01
N GLY A 128 -4.55 -1.32 -1.68
CA GLY A 128 -5.47 -0.54 -2.47
C GLY A 128 -4.82 -0.05 -3.76
N LYS A 129 -5.67 0.49 -4.63
CA LYS A 129 -5.30 1.07 -5.91
C LYS A 129 -5.21 2.59 -5.81
N SER A 130 -4.17 3.18 -6.38
CA SER A 130 -3.98 4.63 -6.42
C SER A 130 -3.65 5.10 -7.82
N GLN A 131 -4.24 6.21 -8.25
CA GLN A 131 -3.88 6.85 -9.51
C GLN A 131 -2.44 7.38 -9.44
N LEU A 132 -1.73 7.34 -10.57
CA LEU A 132 -0.42 7.94 -10.77
C LEU A 132 -0.58 9.18 -11.64
N GLU A 133 -0.15 10.32 -11.12
CA GLU A 133 -0.17 11.58 -11.87
C GLU A 133 1.21 11.86 -12.45
N ARG A 134 1.27 12.21 -13.74
CA ARG A 134 2.54 12.38 -14.43
C ARG A 134 3.14 13.75 -14.11
N ILE A 135 4.42 13.78 -13.74
CA ILE A 135 5.17 15.02 -13.42
C ILE A 135 6.50 15.14 -14.19
N GLY A 136 6.77 14.17 -15.05
CA GLY A 136 7.92 14.13 -15.95
C GLY A 136 7.66 13.08 -17.04
N ILE A 137 8.63 12.83 -17.92
CA ILE A 137 8.48 11.78 -18.93
C ILE A 137 8.30 10.40 -18.26
N ASP A 138 9.19 10.06 -17.33
CA ASP A 138 9.19 8.78 -16.62
C ASP A 138 8.97 8.95 -15.12
N THR A 139 8.48 10.11 -14.68
CA THR A 139 8.31 10.43 -13.25
C THR A 139 6.84 10.68 -12.93
N PHE A 140 6.34 9.97 -11.92
CA PHE A 140 4.96 10.00 -11.49
C PHE A 140 4.84 10.27 -9.99
N TYR A 141 3.82 11.04 -9.65
CA TYR A 141 3.42 11.44 -8.31
C TYR A 141 2.44 10.43 -7.70
N LEU A 142 2.54 10.21 -6.38
CA LEU A 142 1.76 9.21 -5.65
C LEU A 142 0.70 9.81 -4.70
N GLY A 143 0.41 11.11 -4.80
CA GLY A 143 -0.54 11.78 -3.89
C GLY A 143 0.09 12.47 -2.67
N ASN A 144 1.42 12.42 -2.52
CA ASN A 144 2.16 13.27 -1.56
C ASN A 144 3.40 13.90 -2.21
N ASP A 145 3.71 15.15 -1.86
CA ASP A 145 4.67 16.05 -2.53
C ASP A 145 6.12 15.51 -2.61
N TYR A 146 6.43 14.46 -1.87
CA TYR A 146 7.79 13.98 -1.67
C TYR A 146 8.02 12.51 -2.01
N SER A 147 6.99 11.79 -2.49
CA SER A 147 7.11 10.43 -3.01
C SER A 147 6.88 10.42 -4.52
N ARG A 148 7.79 9.77 -5.25
CA ARG A 148 7.74 9.66 -6.71
C ARG A 148 8.05 8.24 -7.16
N TYR A 149 7.40 7.80 -8.23
CA TYR A 149 7.86 6.67 -9.04
C TYR A 149 8.66 7.20 -10.21
N VAL A 150 9.89 6.73 -10.33
CA VAL A 150 10.74 6.98 -11.49
C VAL A 150 10.85 5.66 -12.25
N PHE A 151 10.22 5.59 -13.41
CA PHE A 151 10.35 4.44 -14.29
C PHE A 151 11.76 4.41 -14.90
N LEU A 152 12.33 3.21 -14.93
CA LEU A 152 13.67 2.97 -15.42
C LEU A 152 13.58 2.44 -16.85
N ARG A 153 14.48 2.92 -17.71
CA ARG A 153 14.63 2.43 -19.08
C ARG A 153 15.99 1.76 -19.27
N ASP A 154 16.04 0.78 -20.16
CA ASP A 154 17.30 0.29 -20.69
C ASP A 154 17.82 1.15 -21.86
N ALA A 155 18.95 0.74 -22.45
CA ALA A 155 19.58 1.42 -23.59
C ALA A 155 18.72 1.42 -24.87
N THR A 156 17.72 0.54 -24.98
CA THR A 156 16.77 0.50 -26.10
C THR A 156 15.58 1.42 -25.88
N GLY A 157 15.44 1.97 -24.67
CA GLY A 157 14.30 2.77 -24.24
C GLY A 157 13.15 1.95 -23.66
N ALA A 158 13.29 0.64 -23.50
CA ALA A 158 12.25 -0.20 -22.90
C ALA A 158 12.17 0.02 -21.39
N ILE A 159 10.96 0.05 -20.84
CA ILE A 159 10.74 0.17 -19.39
C ILE A 159 11.13 -1.14 -18.70
N THR A 160 12.08 -1.07 -17.76
CA THR A 160 12.64 -2.25 -17.07
C THR A 160 12.32 -2.30 -15.59
N GLY A 161 11.82 -1.21 -15.01
CA GLY A 161 11.47 -1.20 -13.60
C GLY A 161 10.96 0.14 -13.11
N ILE A 162 10.72 0.20 -11.79
CA ILE A 162 10.25 1.39 -11.09
C ILE A 162 11.13 1.59 -9.87
N LYS A 163 11.81 2.73 -9.79
CA LYS A 163 12.47 3.20 -8.58
C LYS A 163 11.47 4.01 -7.77
N HIS A 164 11.25 3.62 -6.51
CA HIS A 164 10.52 4.45 -5.57
C HIS A 164 11.48 5.43 -4.89
N LEU A 165 11.21 6.72 -5.08
CA LEU A 165 12.01 7.81 -4.55
C LEU A 165 11.22 8.54 -3.46
N THR A 166 11.76 8.55 -2.25
CA THR A 166 11.27 9.34 -1.12
C THR A 166 12.24 10.47 -0.83
N LEU A 167 11.72 11.70 -0.77
CA LEU A 167 12.48 12.93 -0.55
C LEU A 167 12.05 13.62 0.76
N PRO A 168 12.84 14.58 1.28
CA PRO A 168 14.28 14.71 1.09
C PRO A 168 15.08 13.62 1.84
N THR A 169 14.41 12.85 2.72
CA THR A 169 15.07 11.91 3.64
C THR A 169 14.71 10.46 3.31
N PRO A 170 15.27 9.85 2.24
CA PRO A 170 15.05 8.44 1.97
C PRO A 170 15.58 7.59 3.13
N THR A 171 14.82 6.57 3.51
CA THR A 171 15.18 5.61 4.56
C THR A 171 15.18 4.20 3.98
N GLY A 172 16.15 3.38 4.38
CA GLY A 172 16.29 2.05 3.80
C GLY A 172 17.12 2.05 2.50
N PRO A 173 17.34 0.84 1.93
CA PRO A 173 17.88 0.71 0.59
C PRO A 173 16.93 1.29 -0.45
N ILE A 174 17.43 1.56 -1.66
CA ILE A 174 16.58 2.01 -2.76
C ILE A 174 15.61 0.88 -3.12
N ASP A 175 14.31 1.18 -3.08
CA ASP A 175 13.24 0.26 -3.48
C ASP A 175 13.10 0.28 -5.01
N ILE A 176 13.45 -0.84 -5.64
CA ILE A 176 13.36 -1.05 -7.08
C ILE A 176 12.40 -2.20 -7.34
N ASN A 177 11.38 -1.92 -8.15
CA ASN A 177 10.45 -2.93 -8.62
C ASN A 177 10.80 -3.31 -10.06
N THR A 178 11.31 -4.51 -10.28
CA THR A 178 11.76 -4.97 -11.60
C THR A 178 10.55 -5.39 -12.45
N LYS A 179 10.46 -4.91 -13.69
CA LYS A 179 9.40 -5.32 -14.61
C LYS A 179 9.56 -6.80 -14.96
N THR A 180 8.45 -7.54 -15.01
CA THR A 180 8.44 -8.97 -15.31
C THR A 180 7.67 -9.25 -16.59
N ASP A 181 7.85 -10.46 -17.13
CA ASP A 181 7.06 -11.01 -18.24
C ASP A 181 5.79 -11.73 -17.75
N LEU A 182 5.46 -11.63 -16.46
CA LEU A 182 4.26 -12.25 -15.92
C LEU A 182 3.02 -11.51 -16.45
N PRO A 183 1.95 -12.24 -16.81
CA PRO A 183 0.68 -11.62 -17.14
C PRO A 183 0.08 -10.97 -15.88
N PHE A 184 -0.80 -9.99 -16.08
CA PHE A 184 -1.66 -9.52 -14.99
C PHE A 184 -2.48 -10.69 -14.43
N PRO A 185 -2.77 -10.69 -13.12
CA PRO A 185 -3.68 -11.65 -12.54
C PRO A 185 -5.05 -11.57 -13.24
N ALA A 186 -5.70 -12.72 -13.40
CA ALA A 186 -7.01 -12.76 -14.02
C ALA A 186 -8.01 -11.88 -13.24
N GLU A 187 -8.80 -11.11 -13.97
CA GLU A 187 -9.87 -10.29 -13.38
C GLU A 187 -10.86 -11.19 -12.62
N LYS A 188 -11.09 -10.87 -11.35
CA LYS A 188 -12.07 -11.55 -10.50
C LYS A 188 -13.47 -11.04 -10.87
N LYS A 189 -14.32 -11.94 -11.38
CA LYS A 189 -15.72 -11.62 -11.72
C LYS A 189 -16.66 -12.24 -10.70
N ALA A 190 -17.50 -11.40 -10.11
CA ALA A 190 -18.50 -11.86 -9.15
C ALA A 190 -19.54 -12.76 -9.84
N ILE A 191 -19.99 -13.80 -9.15
CA ILE A 191 -21.12 -14.63 -9.55
C ILE A 191 -22.40 -14.19 -8.84
N ASP A 192 -23.56 -14.46 -9.42
CA ASP A 192 -24.81 -14.32 -8.70
C ASP A 192 -25.08 -15.56 -7.86
N LEU A 193 -25.38 -15.36 -6.57
CA LEU A 193 -25.79 -16.44 -5.67
C LEU A 193 -27.32 -16.46 -5.53
N PRO A 194 -27.93 -17.64 -5.30
CA PRO A 194 -29.35 -17.71 -4.98
C PRO A 194 -29.70 -16.86 -3.76
N LYS A 195 -30.94 -16.35 -3.75
CA LYS A 195 -31.44 -15.50 -2.68
C LYS A 195 -31.37 -16.21 -1.31
N GLY A 196 -30.83 -15.53 -0.30
CA GLY A 196 -30.68 -16.06 1.07
C GLY A 196 -29.49 -16.99 1.26
N THR A 197 -28.72 -17.33 0.22
CA THR A 197 -27.50 -18.15 0.36
C THR A 197 -26.48 -17.47 1.28
N CYS A 198 -26.42 -16.14 1.29
CA CYS A 198 -25.46 -15.38 2.06
C CYS A 198 -25.76 -15.31 3.57
N ASP A 199 -26.98 -15.62 4.01
CA ASP A 199 -27.42 -15.40 5.40
C ASP A 199 -26.63 -16.24 6.41
N LYS A 200 -26.16 -17.43 6.02
CA LYS A 200 -25.33 -18.29 6.86
C LYS A 200 -23.97 -17.69 7.23
N TYR A 201 -23.49 -16.70 6.46
CA TYR A 201 -22.24 -16.00 6.72
C TYR A 201 -22.40 -14.88 7.76
N ILE A 202 -23.64 -14.47 8.09
CA ILE A 202 -23.88 -13.46 9.12
C ILE A 202 -23.32 -13.96 10.46
N GLY A 203 -22.58 -13.09 11.14
CA GLY A 203 -22.00 -13.41 12.44
C GLY A 203 -20.83 -12.53 12.82
N VAL A 204 -20.23 -12.88 13.95
CA VAL A 204 -18.99 -12.27 14.44
C VAL A 204 -17.89 -13.31 14.45
N TYR A 205 -16.73 -12.94 13.91
CA TYR A 205 -15.58 -13.81 13.74
C TYR A 205 -14.39 -13.25 14.52
N ASP A 206 -13.85 -14.03 15.45
CA ASP A 206 -12.74 -13.65 16.32
C ASP A 206 -11.39 -13.93 15.66
N MET A 207 -10.61 -12.88 15.43
CA MET A 207 -9.24 -12.93 14.89
C MET A 207 -8.18 -12.94 16.02
N GLY A 208 -8.61 -12.91 17.27
CA GLY A 208 -7.74 -12.87 18.45
C GLY A 208 -7.30 -11.45 18.83
N ASN A 209 -6.73 -11.30 20.03
CA ASN A 209 -6.23 -10.02 20.57
C ASN A 209 -7.27 -8.88 20.58
N GLY A 210 -8.57 -9.22 20.68
CA GLY A 210 -9.66 -8.24 20.67
C GLY A 210 -10.05 -7.72 19.28
N MET A 211 -9.43 -8.23 18.21
CA MET A 211 -9.80 -7.95 16.83
C MET A 211 -10.89 -8.90 16.35
N GLN A 212 -11.94 -8.36 15.74
CA GLN A 212 -13.07 -9.12 15.23
C GLN A 212 -13.46 -8.64 13.83
N PHE A 213 -14.01 -9.56 13.03
CA PHE A 213 -14.77 -9.24 11.84
C PHE A 213 -16.25 -9.42 12.11
N THR A 214 -17.06 -8.41 11.79
CA THR A 214 -18.52 -8.54 11.73
C THR A 214 -18.94 -8.72 10.29
N ILE A 215 -19.66 -9.80 10.01
CA ILE A 215 -20.27 -10.06 8.71
C ILE A 215 -21.75 -9.71 8.76
N SER A 216 -22.19 -8.91 7.80
CA SER A 216 -23.60 -8.53 7.63
C SER A 216 -24.03 -8.68 6.18
N VAL A 217 -25.32 -8.91 5.95
CA VAL A 217 -25.92 -8.96 4.61
C VAL A 217 -26.93 -7.83 4.49
N VAL A 218 -26.81 -7.02 3.44
CA VAL A 218 -27.76 -5.96 3.10
C VAL A 218 -28.07 -6.08 1.63
N GLU A 219 -29.34 -6.26 1.29
CA GLU A 219 -29.80 -6.45 -0.11
C GLU A 219 -29.01 -7.55 -0.83
N GLU A 220 -28.87 -8.72 -0.18
CA GLU A 220 -28.09 -9.89 -0.65
C GLU A 220 -26.57 -9.68 -0.80
N ARG A 221 -26.05 -8.47 -0.55
CA ARG A 221 -24.62 -8.19 -0.55
C ARG A 221 -24.02 -8.41 0.82
N VAL A 222 -22.93 -9.19 0.86
CA VAL A 222 -22.16 -9.45 2.07
C VAL A 222 -21.21 -8.28 2.33
N PHE A 223 -21.14 -7.85 3.59
CA PHE A 223 -20.21 -6.83 4.06
C PHE A 223 -19.38 -7.37 5.20
N LEU A 224 -18.08 -7.08 5.17
CA LEU A 224 -17.14 -7.35 6.25
C LEU A 224 -16.74 -6.04 6.93
N GLN A 225 -16.82 -6.01 8.26
CA GLN A 225 -16.41 -4.87 9.05
C GLN A 225 -15.37 -5.27 10.12
N PRO A 226 -14.12 -4.82 10.01
CA PRO A 226 -13.12 -4.98 11.07
C PRO A 226 -13.42 -4.06 12.27
N THR A 227 -13.00 -4.48 13.48
CA THR A 227 -13.11 -3.65 14.69
C THR A 227 -12.49 -2.26 14.49
N GLY A 228 -13.27 -1.21 14.76
CA GLY A 228 -12.80 0.18 14.67
C GLY A 228 -12.61 0.71 13.25
N GLN A 229 -13.03 -0.03 12.22
CA GLN A 229 -12.92 0.34 10.81
C GLN A 229 -14.29 0.39 10.13
N GLY A 230 -14.33 0.97 8.93
CA GLY A 230 -15.50 0.95 8.06
C GLY A 230 -15.78 -0.45 7.49
N LYS A 231 -17.00 -0.66 6.97
CA LYS A 231 -17.36 -1.90 6.28
C LYS A 231 -16.91 -1.89 4.82
N VAL A 232 -16.50 -3.03 4.31
CA VAL A 232 -16.15 -3.28 2.89
C VAL A 232 -17.09 -4.31 2.30
N ALA A 233 -17.40 -4.19 1.00
CA ALA A 233 -18.23 -5.17 0.30
C ALA A 233 -17.41 -6.42 -0.05
N LEU A 234 -18.04 -7.59 0.09
CA LEU A 234 -17.50 -8.86 -0.37
C LEU A 234 -18.26 -9.32 -1.62
N TYR A 235 -17.50 -9.70 -2.65
CA TYR A 235 -18.02 -10.16 -3.94
C TYR A 235 -17.77 -11.65 -4.11
N PRO A 236 -18.78 -12.49 -4.36
CA PRO A 236 -18.62 -13.94 -4.43
C PRO A 236 -17.90 -14.38 -5.71
N LEU A 237 -16.85 -15.18 -5.59
CA LEU A 237 -16.26 -15.96 -6.69
C LEU A 237 -16.83 -17.37 -6.74
N THR A 238 -17.13 -17.92 -5.57
CA THR A 238 -17.87 -19.17 -5.37
C THR A 238 -18.88 -18.94 -4.25
N GLU A 239 -19.62 -19.98 -3.87
CA GLU A 239 -20.50 -19.90 -2.71
C GLU A 239 -19.75 -19.54 -1.42
N THR A 240 -18.52 -20.04 -1.21
CA THR A 240 -17.76 -19.84 0.03
C THR A 240 -16.50 -18.99 -0.13
N HIS A 241 -16.14 -18.57 -1.35
CA HIS A 241 -14.96 -17.75 -1.62
C HIS A 241 -15.38 -16.38 -2.14
N PHE A 242 -14.92 -15.32 -1.49
CA PHE A 242 -15.26 -13.94 -1.82
C PHE A 242 -14.00 -13.10 -2.00
N PHE A 243 -14.06 -12.06 -2.82
CA PHE A 243 -12.99 -11.07 -2.96
C PHE A 243 -13.48 -9.67 -2.58
N ILE A 244 -12.53 -8.81 -2.25
CA ILE A 244 -12.76 -7.38 -2.06
C ILE A 244 -12.27 -6.66 -3.32
N GLN A 245 -13.01 -5.67 -3.80
CA GLN A 245 -12.66 -4.97 -5.05
C GLN A 245 -11.68 -3.82 -4.80
N GLU A 246 -11.81 -3.18 -3.64
CA GLU A 246 -11.06 -2.00 -3.22
C GLU A 246 -9.61 -2.33 -2.83
N VAL A 247 -9.35 -3.58 -2.42
CA VAL A 247 -8.02 -4.10 -2.05
C VAL A 247 -7.87 -5.52 -2.60
N ASP A 248 -6.63 -5.94 -2.90
CA ASP A 248 -6.37 -7.31 -3.36
C ASP A 248 -6.41 -8.33 -2.20
N ALA A 249 -7.62 -8.54 -1.65
CA ALA A 249 -7.88 -9.45 -0.56
C ALA A 249 -9.04 -10.39 -0.88
N SER A 250 -9.09 -11.52 -0.19
CA SER A 250 -10.19 -12.47 -0.26
C SER A 250 -10.60 -13.01 1.10
N VAL A 251 -11.76 -13.63 1.13
CA VAL A 251 -12.36 -14.26 2.30
C VAL A 251 -12.81 -15.67 1.91
N ASP A 252 -12.36 -16.66 2.66
CA ASP A 252 -12.85 -18.04 2.57
C ASP A 252 -13.70 -18.36 3.79
N PHE A 253 -14.94 -18.75 3.57
CA PHE A 253 -15.80 -19.29 4.61
C PHE A 253 -15.63 -20.81 4.70
N VAL A 254 -15.16 -21.29 5.85
CA VAL A 254 -14.98 -22.72 6.10
C VAL A 254 -16.24 -23.26 6.76
N LEU A 255 -16.83 -24.28 6.14
CA LEU A 255 -18.00 -24.98 6.68
C LEU A 255 -17.58 -26.17 7.56
N ASN A 256 -18.45 -26.57 8.47
CA ASN A 256 -18.38 -27.87 9.16
C ASN A 256 -19.19 -28.93 8.40
N ASP A 257 -19.23 -30.16 8.93
CA ASP A 257 -19.92 -31.29 8.30
C ASP A 257 -21.45 -31.12 8.25
N SER A 258 -22.02 -30.25 9.09
CA SER A 258 -23.45 -29.86 9.06
C SER A 258 -23.74 -28.73 8.07
N GLY A 259 -22.74 -28.20 7.37
CA GLY A 259 -22.89 -27.09 6.41
C GLY A 259 -22.96 -25.70 7.06
N GLU A 260 -22.69 -25.60 8.36
CA GLU A 260 -22.63 -24.34 9.11
C GLU A 260 -21.23 -23.73 9.02
N VAL A 261 -21.16 -22.40 9.00
CA VAL A 261 -19.89 -21.68 8.93
C VAL A 261 -19.20 -21.75 10.28
N LYS A 262 -18.01 -22.34 10.33
CA LYS A 262 -17.19 -22.44 11.57
C LYS A 262 -16.09 -21.38 11.65
N GLU A 263 -15.59 -20.94 10.50
CA GLU A 263 -14.42 -20.08 10.41
C GLU A 263 -14.47 -19.22 9.14
N LEU A 264 -13.86 -18.06 9.22
CA LEU A 264 -13.55 -17.16 8.13
C LEU A 264 -12.03 -17.08 8.02
N ILE A 265 -11.46 -17.32 6.84
CA ILE A 265 -10.03 -17.09 6.58
C ILE A 265 -9.92 -15.82 5.76
N PHE A 266 -9.34 -14.77 6.34
CA PHE A 266 -9.07 -13.51 5.65
C PHE A 266 -7.70 -13.59 4.99
N ASN A 267 -7.65 -13.41 3.67
CA ASN A 267 -6.42 -13.48 2.90
C ASN A 267 -6.06 -12.09 2.38
N GLN A 268 -5.01 -11.51 2.96
CA GLN A 268 -4.44 -10.25 2.50
C GLN A 268 -2.97 -10.27 2.88
N ASN A 269 -2.09 -10.64 1.94
CA ASN A 269 -0.65 -10.73 2.19
C ASN A 269 -0.27 -11.79 3.24
N GLY A 270 -1.07 -12.84 3.33
CA GLY A 270 -1.04 -13.89 4.35
C GLY A 270 -2.47 -14.35 4.64
N SER A 271 -2.61 -15.49 5.34
CA SER A 271 -3.91 -16.04 5.72
C SER A 271 -4.13 -15.90 7.22
N TYR A 272 -5.24 -15.26 7.58
CA TYR A 272 -5.60 -14.93 8.95
C TYR A 272 -6.93 -15.61 9.30
N PRO A 273 -6.90 -16.74 10.02
CA PRO A 273 -8.12 -17.43 10.44
C PRO A 273 -8.84 -16.62 11.54
N ALA A 274 -10.16 -16.58 11.44
CA ALA A 274 -11.06 -15.95 12.40
C ALA A 274 -12.23 -16.88 12.71
N ARG A 275 -12.34 -17.34 13.96
CA ARG A 275 -13.34 -18.32 14.37
C ARG A 275 -14.71 -17.68 14.54
N LYS A 276 -15.77 -18.31 14.05
CA LYS A 276 -17.13 -17.81 14.30
C LYS A 276 -17.47 -17.93 15.79
N ILE A 277 -17.86 -16.82 16.41
CA ILE A 277 -18.22 -16.74 17.85
C ILE A 277 -19.66 -16.31 18.08
N LYS A 278 -20.33 -15.75 17.07
CA LYS A 278 -21.75 -15.37 17.07
C LYS A 278 -22.34 -15.54 15.69
#